data_AF-A0A9P7DCV5-F1
#
_entry.id   AF-A0A9P7DCV5-F1
#
_cell.length_a   1.000
_cell.length_b   1.000
_cell.length_c   1.000
_cell.angle_alpha   90.00
_cell.angle_beta   90.00
_cell.angle_gamma   90.00
#
_symmetry.space_group_name_H-M   'P 1'
#
loop_
_entity.id
_entity.type
_entity.pdbx_description
1 polymer ?
#
loop_
_entity_poly.entity_id
_entity_poly.type
_entity_poly.pdbx_seq_one_letter_code
_entity_poly.pdbx_strand_id
1 'polypeptide(L)' 'DTCGTCRKNHRTNDCNAYRTLYCVSCNSDNHASWNRNCPEFESRCAGIDAKHPENSMPFF' A
#
# COMPACT_ATOMS: atom_id res chain seq x y z
N ASP A 1 9.51 -13.20 3.51
CA ASP A 1 9.07 -12.41 4.67
C ASP A 1 9.69 -11.02 4.48
N THR A 2 8.88 -10.08 3.98
CA THR A 2 9.36 -8.77 3.51
C THR A 2 8.53 -7.68 4.18
N CYS A 3 9.22 -6.71 4.78
CA CYS A 3 8.59 -5.67 5.55
C CYS A 3 7.88 -4.67 4.65
N GLY A 4 6.58 -4.48 4.88
CA GLY A 4 5.77 -3.49 4.16
C GLY A 4 6.11 -2.03 4.51
N THR A 5 6.91 -1.80 5.54
CA THR A 5 7.32 -0.45 5.99
C THR A 5 8.67 -0.05 5.43
N CYS A 6 9.66 -0.94 5.37
CA CYS A 6 11.04 -0.59 4.98
C CYS A 6 11.65 -1.48 3.88
N ARG A 7 10.87 -2.37 3.25
CA ARG A 7 11.29 -3.31 2.19
C ARG A 7 12.34 -4.35 2.60
N LYS A 8 12.83 -4.33 3.85
CA LYS A 8 13.84 -5.27 4.35
C LYS A 8 13.25 -6.67 4.57
N ASN A 9 14.14 -7.65 4.64
CA ASN A 9 13.80 -9.07 4.74
C ASN A 9 13.49 -9.48 6.20
N HIS A 10 12.41 -8.93 6.75
CA HIS A 10 11.90 -9.23 8.09
C HIS A 10 10.38 -9.01 8.15
N ARG A 11 9.74 -9.52 9.21
CA ARG A 11 8.32 -9.24 9.49
C ARG A 11 8.13 -7.79 9.90
N THR A 12 7.06 -7.16 9.43
CA THR A 12 6.69 -5.80 9.87
C THR A 12 6.61 -5.68 11.40
N ASN A 13 6.23 -6.76 12.10
CA ASN A 13 6.17 -6.80 13.56
C ASN A 13 7.56 -6.73 14.26
N ASP A 14 8.63 -7.12 13.55
CA ASP A 14 10.03 -7.08 14.01
C ASP A 14 10.77 -5.86 13.41
N CYS A 15 10.05 -4.97 12.72
CA CYS A 15 10.64 -3.86 12.01
C CYS A 15 11.15 -2.79 13.00
N ASN A 16 12.46 -2.82 13.25
CA ASN A 16 13.17 -1.80 14.04
C ASN A 16 13.52 -0.53 13.22
N ALA A 17 12.94 -0.40 12.03
CA ALA A 17 13.31 0.64 11.09
C ALA A 17 12.65 1.97 11.50
N TYR A 18 13.40 2.81 12.20
CA TYR A 18 12.93 4.10 12.69
C TYR A 18 12.82 5.11 11.54
N ARG A 19 11.59 5.54 11.23
CA ARG A 19 11.26 6.53 10.17
C ARG A 19 11.64 6.17 8.73
N THR A 20 12.14 4.95 8.46
CA THR A 20 12.33 4.51 7.08
C THR A 20 11.00 3.96 6.57
N LEU A 21 10.28 4.81 5.85
CA LEU A 21 9.10 4.43 5.10
C LEU A 21 9.55 4.11 3.67
N TYR A 22 9.08 3.01 3.10
CA TYR A 22 9.36 2.64 1.74
C TYR A 22 8.15 1.97 1.11
N CYS A 23 7.75 2.49 -0.03
CA CYS A 23 6.64 2.06 -0.83
C CYS A 23 7.20 1.17 -1.94
N VAL A 24 6.91 -0.13 -1.91
CA VAL A 24 7.33 -1.03 -3.00
C VAL A 24 6.48 -0.86 -4.26
N SER A 25 5.24 -0.40 -4.11
CA SER A 25 4.33 -0.16 -5.24
C SER A 25 4.83 0.96 -6.15
N CYS A 26 5.19 2.09 -5.53
CA CYS A 26 5.62 3.33 -6.19
C CYS A 26 7.13 3.57 -6.10
N ASN A 27 7.87 2.63 -5.50
CA ASN A 27 9.31 2.63 -5.35
C ASN A 27 9.89 3.89 -4.67
N SER A 28 9.15 4.49 -3.73
CA SER A 28 9.45 5.77 -3.06
C SER A 28 9.69 5.59 -1.55
N ASP A 29 10.64 6.33 -0.98
CA ASP A 29 10.93 6.37 0.46
C ASP A 29 10.08 7.40 1.25
N ASN A 30 9.15 8.09 0.58
CA ASN A 30 8.30 9.09 1.23
C ASN A 30 7.21 8.48 2.12
N HIS A 31 6.79 7.24 1.83
CA HIS A 31 5.72 6.56 2.56
C HIS A 31 5.85 5.04 2.52
N ALA A 32 5.15 4.34 3.42
CA ALA A 32 5.15 2.88 3.48
C ALA A 32 4.22 2.28 2.42
N SER A 33 4.45 1.02 2.04
CA SER A 33 3.68 0.35 0.99
C SER A 33 2.19 0.18 1.26
N TRP A 34 1.75 0.35 2.52
CA TRP A 34 0.37 0.27 2.94
C TRP A 34 -0.31 1.65 3.09
N ASN A 35 0.38 2.72 2.70
CA ASN A 35 -0.21 4.06 2.70
C ASN A 35 -1.31 4.16 1.65
N ARG A 36 -2.48 4.65 2.06
CA ARG A 36 -3.65 4.85 1.19
C ARG A 36 -3.47 6.02 0.23
N ASN A 37 -2.57 6.95 0.54
CA ASN A 37 -2.19 8.06 -0.34
C ASN A 37 -1.12 7.67 -1.38
N CYS A 38 -0.85 6.37 -1.55
CA CYS A 38 0.06 5.92 -2.59
C CYS A 38 -0.64 6.03 -3.96
N PRO A 39 -0.08 6.75 -4.95
CA PRO A 39 -0.73 6.94 -6.25
C PRO A 39 -0.96 5.62 -6.99
N GLU A 40 -0.05 4.65 -6.84
CA GLU A 40 -0.22 3.30 -7.38
C GLU A 40 -1.37 2.54 -6.70
N PHE A 41 -1.55 2.76 -5.39
CA PHE A 41 -2.68 2.17 -4.66
C PHE A 41 -3.99 2.79 -5.12
N GLU A 42 -4.08 4.11 -5.26
CA GLU A 42 -5.27 4.80 -5.76
C GLU A 42 -5.60 4.39 -7.19
N SER A 43 -4.62 4.34 -8.08
CA SER A 43 -4.79 3.89 -9.47
C SER A 43 -5.32 2.46 -9.54
N ARG A 44 -4.75 1.55 -8.74
CA ARG A 44 -5.18 0.15 -8.69
C ARG A 44 -6.56 0.01 -8.04
N CYS A 45 -6.86 0.81 -7.02
CA CYS A 45 -8.17 0.85 -6.38
C CYS A 45 -9.24 1.33 -7.37
N ALA A 46 -9.00 2.43 -8.08
CA ALA A 46 -9.88 2.95 -9.12
C ALA A 46 -10.09 1.93 -10.27
N GLY A 47 -9.03 1.21 -10.67
CA GLY A 47 -9.14 0.15 -11.67
C GLY A 47 -9.97 -1.05 -11.20
N ILE A 48 -9.88 -1.42 -9.92
CA ILE A 48 -10.72 -2.46 -9.32
C ILE A 48 -12.17 -1.99 -9.21
N ASP A 49 -12.39 -0.76 -8.75
CA ASP A 49 -13.72 -0.16 -8.64
C ASP A 49 -14.42 -0.08 -10.01
N ALA A 50 -13.70 0.38 -11.03
CA ALA A 50 -14.20 0.42 -12.41
C ALA A 50 -14.53 -0.97 -12.98
N LYS A 51 -13.83 -2.02 -12.52
CA LYS A 51 -14.04 -3.39 -12.97
C LYS A 51 -15.12 -4.13 -12.16
N HIS A 52 -15.40 -3.66 -10.95
CA HIS A 52 -16.40 -4.19 -10.04
C HIS A 52 -17.44 -3.10 -9.73
N PRO A 53 -18.42 -2.85 -10.62
CA PRO A 53 -19.48 -1.87 -10.38
C PRO A 53 -20.32 -2.20 -9.12
N GLU A 54 -20.25 -3.45 -8.66
CA GLU A 54 -20.80 -3.96 -7.41
C GLU A 54 -20.19 -3.29 -6.17
N ASN A 55 -18.93 -2.84 -6.25
CA ASN A 55 -18.26 -2.10 -5.18
C ASN A 55 -18.75 -0.65 -5.07
N SER A 56 -19.24 -0.11 -6.19
CA SER A 56 -19.87 1.22 -6.27
C SER A 56 -21.38 1.19 -5.94
N MET A 57 -21.95 0.02 -5.63
CA MET A 57 -23.35 -0.06 -5.19
C MET A 57 -23.43 0.33 -3.71
N PRO A 58 -24.12 1.43 -3.33
CA PRO A 58 -24.41 1.70 -1.94
C PRO A 58 -25.27 0.54 -1.41
N PHE A 59 -24.76 -0.18 -0.40
CA PHE A 59 -25.55 -1.17 0.31
C PHE A 59 -26.78 -0.46 0.91
N PHE A 60 -27.95 -0.72 0.34
CA PHE A 60 -29.24 -0.19 0.76
C PHE A 60 -30.01 -1.23 1.56
#